data_AF-W5M2S1-F1
#
_entry.id   AF-W5M2S1-F1
#
_cell.length_a   1.000
_cell.length_b   1.000
_cell.length_c   1.000
_cell.angle_alpha   90.00
_cell.angle_beta   90.00
_cell.angle_gamma   90.00
#
_symmetry.space_group_name_H-M   'P 1'
#
loop_
_entity.id
_entity.type
_entity.pdbx_description
1 polymer ?
#
loop_
_entity_poly.entity_id
_entity_poly.type
_entity_poly.pdbx_seq_one_letter_code
_entity_poly.pdbx_strand_id
1 'polypeptide(L)'
;YFDENGDPPAAYDIINWQLNKGVVSHVTVGHFDTSPDGGSQLVIDEDSIVWSTGRELPTGVCSESCPPGTRRAARKGQPICCFDCIPCADGTIANTTGAAECMECPQDYWSNDGKDSCILRDT
;
A
#
# COMPACT_ATOMS: atom_id res chain seq x y z
N TYR A 1 -16.63 -15.69 -28.30
CA TYR A 1 -15.19 -15.89 -28.57
C TYR A 1 -14.69 -16.89 -27.53
N PHE A 2 -13.83 -17.82 -27.91
CA PHE A 2 -13.20 -18.82 -27.02
C PHE A 2 -11.72 -18.87 -27.37
N ASP A 3 -10.85 -19.08 -26.39
CA ASP A 3 -9.40 -19.18 -26.62
C ASP A 3 -9.01 -20.54 -27.26
N GLU A 4 -7.71 -20.78 -27.43
CA GLU A 4 -7.17 -22.02 -28.03
C GLU A 4 -7.50 -23.29 -27.21
N ASN A 5 -7.81 -23.13 -25.92
CA ASN A 5 -8.21 -24.21 -25.03
C ASN A 5 -9.74 -24.41 -24.98
N GLY A 6 -10.49 -23.53 -25.62
CA GLY A 6 -11.95 -23.54 -25.61
C GLY A 6 -12.56 -22.78 -24.42
N ASP A 7 -11.79 -21.96 -23.72
CA ASP A 7 -12.26 -21.19 -22.57
C ASP A 7 -12.90 -19.86 -23.01
N PRO A 8 -14.07 -19.49 -22.45
CA PRO A 8 -14.67 -18.20 -22.73
C PRO A 8 -13.90 -17.08 -22.01
N PRO A 9 -14.05 -15.82 -22.45
CA PRO A 9 -13.63 -14.67 -21.66
C PRO A 9 -14.21 -14.73 -20.26
N ALA A 10 -13.36 -14.51 -19.25
CA ALA A 10 -13.77 -14.45 -17.87
C ALA A 10 -14.58 -13.16 -17.60
N ALA A 11 -15.69 -13.33 -16.89
CA ALA A 11 -16.57 -12.26 -16.43
C ALA A 11 -17.10 -12.64 -15.04
N TYR A 12 -16.92 -11.77 -14.05
CA TYR A 12 -17.28 -12.03 -12.66
C TYR A 12 -17.92 -10.81 -12.00
N ASP A 13 -18.98 -11.05 -11.23
CA ASP A 13 -19.50 -10.08 -10.27
C ASP A 13 -18.67 -10.10 -8.98
N ILE A 14 -18.40 -8.92 -8.43
CA ILE A 14 -17.75 -8.74 -7.13
C ILE A 14 -18.84 -8.46 -6.10
N ILE A 15 -18.95 -9.32 -5.10
CA ILE A 15 -20.05 -9.28 -4.13
C ILE A 15 -19.51 -8.90 -2.74
N ASN A 16 -20.13 -7.91 -2.11
CA ASN A 16 -19.90 -7.56 -0.72
C ASN A 16 -21.05 -8.10 0.15
N TRP A 17 -20.70 -8.76 1.25
CA TRP A 17 -21.65 -9.34 2.20
C TRP A 17 -22.01 -8.28 3.24
N GLN A 18 -23.21 -7.73 3.13
CA GLN A 18 -23.63 -6.60 3.96
C GLN A 18 -24.58 -7.09 5.06
N LEU A 19 -24.15 -6.95 6.32
CA LEU A 19 -24.96 -7.31 7.48
C LEU A 19 -25.85 -6.15 7.89
N ASN A 20 -27.17 -6.35 7.84
CA ASN A 20 -28.16 -5.39 8.31
C ASN A 20 -29.12 -6.06 9.29
N LYS A 21 -29.13 -5.61 10.55
CA LYS A 21 -30.01 -6.13 11.63
C LYS A 21 -30.02 -7.67 11.74
N GLY A 22 -28.85 -8.30 11.58
CA GLY A 22 -28.70 -9.75 11.68
C GLY A 22 -28.98 -10.54 10.39
N VAL A 23 -29.34 -9.86 9.30
CA VAL A 23 -29.57 -10.48 7.98
C VAL A 23 -28.42 -10.09 7.04
N VAL A 24 -27.86 -11.08 6.35
CA VAL A 24 -26.81 -10.86 5.35
C VAL A 24 -27.43 -10.69 3.97
N SER A 25 -27.15 -9.56 3.34
CA SER A 25 -27.46 -9.29 1.94
C SER A 25 -26.20 -9.47 1.09
N HIS A 26 -26.34 -10.08 -0.08
CA HIS A 26 -25.29 -10.18 -1.08
C HIS A 26 -25.50 -9.04 -2.08
N VAL A 27 -24.62 -8.04 -2.04
CA VAL A 27 -24.72 -6.84 -2.89
C VAL A 27 -23.56 -6.86 -3.88
N THR A 28 -23.86 -6.80 -5.18
CA THR A 28 -22.84 -6.62 -6.21
C THR A 28 -22.28 -5.20 -6.13
N VAL A 29 -20.98 -5.07 -5.93
CA VAL A 29 -20.24 -3.80 -5.75
C VAL A 29 -19.22 -3.55 -6.86
N GLY A 30 -19.15 -4.45 -7.85
CA GLY A 30 -18.18 -4.34 -8.92
C GLY A 30 -18.27 -5.50 -9.89
N HIS A 31 -17.45 -5.45 -10.93
CA HIS A 31 -17.29 -6.51 -11.91
C HIS A 31 -15.84 -6.59 -12.38
N PHE A 32 -15.46 -7.77 -12.85
CA PHE A 32 -14.20 -8.03 -13.51
C PHE A 32 -14.46 -8.71 -14.83
N ASP A 33 -13.95 -8.14 -15.91
CA ASP A 33 -14.08 -8.70 -17.25
C ASP A 33 -12.71 -8.77 -17.94
N THR A 34 -12.47 -9.88 -18.64
CA THR A 34 -11.33 -10.01 -19.55
C THR A 34 -11.75 -9.73 -20.99
N SER A 35 -10.94 -8.96 -21.70
CA SER A 35 -11.08 -8.68 -23.12
C SER A 35 -10.40 -9.76 -23.96
N PRO A 36 -10.93 -10.07 -25.16
CA PRO A 36 -10.32 -11.02 -26.10
C PRO A 36 -8.88 -10.68 -26.52
N ASP A 37 -8.43 -9.44 -26.37
CA ASP A 37 -7.07 -8.98 -26.68
C ASP A 37 -6.08 -9.14 -25.51
N GLY A 38 -6.50 -9.79 -24.42
CA GLY A 38 -5.68 -10.01 -23.22
C GLY A 38 -5.72 -8.86 -22.22
N GLY A 39 -6.50 -7.79 -22.49
CA GLY A 39 -6.82 -6.78 -21.49
C GLY A 39 -7.71 -7.35 -20.38
N SER A 40 -7.60 -6.81 -19.17
CA SER A 40 -8.54 -7.11 -18.09
C SER A 40 -8.95 -5.81 -17.41
N GLN A 41 -10.23 -5.68 -17.09
CA GLN A 41 -10.76 -4.51 -16.40
C GLN A 41 -11.42 -4.93 -15.09
N LEU A 42 -10.95 -4.33 -14.00
CA LEU A 42 -11.56 -4.41 -12.68
C LEU A 42 -12.26 -3.09 -12.40
N VAL A 43 -13.57 -3.13 -12.15
CA VAL A 43 -14.35 -1.97 -11.74
C VAL A 43 -15.00 -2.27 -10.40
N ILE A 44 -14.75 -1.41 -9.42
CA ILE A 44 -15.33 -1.51 -8.09
C ILE A 44 -15.93 -0.14 -7.74
N ASP A 45 -17.19 -0.15 -7.30
CA ASP A 45 -17.86 0.99 -6.72
C ASP A 45 -17.57 1.01 -5.21
N GLU A 46 -16.51 1.74 -4.81
CA GLU A 46 -16.07 1.82 -3.42
C GLU A 46 -17.14 2.40 -2.48
N ASP A 47 -18.01 3.29 -2.97
CA ASP A 47 -19.08 3.91 -2.19
C ASP A 47 -20.20 2.90 -1.83
N SER A 48 -20.31 1.82 -2.60
CA SER A 48 -21.27 0.74 -2.37
C SER A 48 -20.82 -0.30 -1.35
N ILE A 49 -19.53 -0.30 -0.97
CA ILE A 49 -18.96 -1.29 -0.04
C ILE A 49 -19.28 -0.90 1.41
N VAL A 50 -19.74 -1.88 2.19
CA VAL A 50 -19.89 -1.74 3.64
C VAL A 50 -18.77 -2.53 4.32
N TRP A 51 -17.88 -1.81 4.99
CA TRP A 51 -16.81 -2.41 5.78
C TRP A 51 -17.28 -2.75 7.19
N SER A 52 -16.60 -3.71 7.84
CA SER A 52 -16.83 -4.00 9.27
C SER A 52 -16.46 -2.84 10.18
N THR A 53 -15.57 -1.96 9.72
CA THR A 53 -15.17 -0.69 10.32
C THR A 53 -16.20 0.44 10.07
N GLY A 54 -17.30 0.17 9.36
CA GLY A 54 -18.28 1.17 8.96
C GLY A 54 -17.94 1.79 7.61
N ARG A 55 -17.71 3.11 7.58
CA ARG A 55 -17.36 3.85 6.34
C ARG A 55 -15.87 4.05 6.12
N GLU A 56 -15.04 3.75 7.13
CA GLU A 56 -13.59 3.90 7.02
C GLU A 56 -13.00 2.68 6.31
N LEU A 57 -12.18 2.92 5.28
CA LEU A 57 -11.47 1.84 4.59
C LEU A 57 -10.50 1.16 5.59
N PRO A 58 -10.57 -0.16 5.75
CA PRO A 58 -9.68 -0.87 6.65
C PRO A 58 -8.25 -0.91 6.09
N THR A 59 -7.27 -0.68 6.95
CA THR A 59 -5.86 -0.84 6.59
C THR A 59 -5.46 -2.31 6.62
N GLY A 60 -4.94 -2.82 5.51
CA GLY A 60 -4.48 -4.21 5.35
C GLY A 60 -2.96 -4.38 5.35
N VAL A 61 -2.20 -3.49 6.03
CA VAL A 61 -0.73 -3.50 6.00
C VAL A 61 -0.13 -4.19 7.22
N CYS A 62 1.00 -4.88 7.05
CA CYS A 62 1.74 -5.48 8.16
C CYS A 62 2.55 -4.44 8.96
N SER A 63 3.00 -3.39 8.29
CA SER A 63 3.82 -2.33 8.84
C SER A 63 3.43 -1.03 8.15
N GLU A 64 3.17 0.00 8.96
CA GLU A 64 2.87 1.33 8.45
C GLU A 64 4.05 1.89 7.64
N SER A 65 3.76 2.83 6.74
CA SER A 65 4.82 3.46 5.96
C SER A 65 5.76 4.25 6.87
N CYS A 66 7.07 4.08 6.69
CA CYS A 66 8.05 4.73 7.54
C CYS A 66 8.01 6.25 7.36
N PRO A 67 7.92 7.06 8.43
CA PRO A 67 7.94 8.51 8.32
C PRO A 67 9.30 9.00 7.81
N PRO A 68 9.36 10.23 7.26
CA PRO A 68 10.63 10.92 7.03
C PRO A 68 11.53 10.86 8.26
N GLY A 69 12.84 10.73 8.05
CA GLY A 69 13.83 10.50 9.10
C GLY A 69 14.11 9.03 9.40
N THR A 70 13.34 8.10 8.83
CA THR A 70 13.50 6.67 9.07
C THR A 70 13.55 5.87 7.76
N ARG A 71 14.22 4.72 7.80
CA ARG A 71 14.29 3.75 6.70
C ARG A 71 13.69 2.41 7.10
N ARG A 72 13.26 1.64 6.11
CA ARG A 72 12.76 0.27 6.32
C ARG A 72 13.89 -0.69 6.67
N ALA A 73 13.65 -1.56 7.63
CA ALA A 73 14.52 -2.67 7.98
C ALA A 73 13.71 -3.97 8.05
N ALA A 74 14.10 -4.97 7.25
CA ALA A 74 13.41 -6.24 7.19
C ALA A 74 13.47 -6.97 8.54
N ARG A 75 12.32 -7.50 8.99
CA ARG A 75 12.26 -8.34 10.19
C ARG A 75 12.70 -9.74 9.87
N LYS A 76 13.74 -10.23 10.57
CA LYS A 76 14.28 -11.58 10.35
C LYS A 76 13.18 -12.63 10.58
N GLY A 77 12.92 -13.46 9.56
CA GLY A 77 11.92 -14.53 9.62
C GLY A 77 10.48 -14.10 9.29
N GLN A 78 10.25 -12.84 8.92
CA GLN A 78 8.93 -12.37 8.46
C GLN A 78 8.92 -12.10 6.94
N PRO A 79 7.74 -12.03 6.30
CA PRO A 79 7.61 -11.65 4.89
C PRO A 79 8.13 -10.23 4.61
N ILE A 80 8.45 -9.94 3.35
CA ILE A 80 9.05 -8.66 2.92
C ILE A 80 8.21 -7.41 3.22
N CYS A 81 6.88 -7.56 3.34
CA CYS A 81 5.97 -6.46 3.68
C CYS A 81 6.00 -6.08 5.17
N CYS A 82 6.68 -6.86 6.01
CA CYS A 82 6.80 -6.62 7.44
C CYS A 82 8.21 -6.10 7.78
N PHE A 83 8.28 -4.87 8.26
CA PHE A 83 9.54 -4.18 8.51
C PHE A 83 9.44 -3.26 9.73
N ASP A 84 10.59 -2.88 10.28
CA ASP A 84 10.70 -1.83 11.28
C ASP A 84 11.19 -0.55 10.62
N CYS A 85 10.79 0.60 11.18
CA CYS A 85 11.28 1.90 10.78
C CYS A 85 12.44 2.29 11.69
N ILE A 86 13.65 2.28 11.15
CA ILE A 86 14.88 2.60 11.89
C ILE A 86 15.29 4.02 11.55
N PRO A 87 15.57 4.88 12.55
CA PRO A 87 16.11 6.22 12.30
C PRO A 87 17.37 6.20 11.45
N CYS A 88 17.50 7.20 10.59
CA CYS A 88 18.72 7.41 9.82
C CYS A 88 19.89 7.76 10.75
N ALA A 89 21.09 7.33 10.36
CA ALA A 89 22.32 7.64 11.08
C ALA A 89 22.67 9.14 10.94
N ASP A 90 23.47 9.66 11.86
CA ASP A 90 23.98 11.03 11.76
C ASP A 90 24.70 11.27 10.42
N GLY A 91 24.41 12.41 9.79
CA GLY A 91 24.92 12.75 8.46
C GLY A 91 24.13 12.12 7.31
N THR A 92 23.10 11.31 7.60
CA THR A 92 22.17 10.74 6.60
C THR A 92 20.74 11.16 6.88
N ILE A 93 19.91 11.20 5.84
CA ILE A 93 18.49 11.59 5.93
C ILE A 93 17.58 10.67 5.14
N ALA A 94 16.29 10.70 5.47
CA ALA A 94 15.22 10.18 4.62
C ALA A 94 14.14 11.26 4.50
N ASN A 95 14.06 11.93 3.35
CA ASN A 95 13.13 13.04 3.15
C ASN A 95 11.74 12.61 2.64
N THR A 96 11.55 11.33 2.33
CA THR A 96 10.28 10.78 1.81
C THR A 96 9.76 9.67 2.72
N THR A 97 8.43 9.58 2.81
CA THR A 97 7.74 8.50 3.52
C THR A 97 7.96 7.18 2.81
N GLY A 98 8.27 6.11 3.55
CA GLY A 98 8.47 4.76 3.00
C GLY A 98 9.87 4.52 2.43
N ALA A 99 10.85 5.37 2.75
CA ALA A 99 12.22 5.22 2.29
C ALA A 99 12.79 3.82 2.59
N ALA A 100 13.40 3.20 1.58
CA ALA A 100 14.07 1.91 1.75
C ALA A 100 15.40 2.07 2.51
N GLU A 101 16.13 3.13 2.20
CA GLU A 101 17.45 3.44 2.75
C GLU A 101 17.58 4.96 2.99
N CYS A 102 18.55 5.35 3.80
CA CYS A 102 18.88 6.76 4.03
C CYS A 102 19.89 7.26 3.00
N MET A 103 19.79 8.53 2.62
CA MET A 103 20.72 9.21 1.72
C MET A 103 21.72 10.06 2.52
N GLU A 104 22.98 10.10 2.10
CA GLU A 104 24.00 10.94 2.74
C GLU A 104 23.75 12.43 2.44
N CYS A 105 24.00 13.29 3.43
CA CYS A 105 24.02 14.73 3.20
C CYS A 105 25.27 15.15 2.40
N PRO A 106 25.17 16.19 1.57
CA PRO A 106 26.34 16.80 0.93
C PRO A 106 27.37 17.28 1.96
N GLN A 107 28.64 17.41 1.55
CA GLN A 107 29.78 17.66 2.45
C GLN A 107 29.63 18.87 3.39
N ASP A 108 29.01 19.95 2.93
CA ASP A 108 28.82 21.20 3.71
C ASP A 108 27.57 21.15 4.62
N TYR A 109 26.83 20.04 4.57
CA TYR A 109 25.57 19.86 5.28
C TYR A 109 25.65 18.72 6.28
N TRP A 110 24.71 18.72 7.21
CA TRP A 110 24.50 17.69 8.21
C TRP A 110 23.02 17.37 8.35
N SER A 111 22.70 16.16 8.77
CA SER A 111 21.32 15.79 9.10
C SER A 111 20.81 16.65 10.27
N ASN A 112 19.60 17.19 10.16
CA ASN A 112 18.91 17.78 11.31
C ASN A 112 18.54 16.72 12.37
N ASP A 113 17.98 17.15 13.50
CA ASP A 113 17.56 16.23 14.58
C ASP A 113 16.52 15.21 14.12
N GLY A 114 15.61 15.63 13.23
CA GLY A 114 14.58 14.76 12.64
C GLY A 114 15.10 13.78 11.58
N LYS A 115 16.35 13.92 11.13
CA LYS A 115 16.95 13.17 10.01
C LYS A 115 16.14 13.23 8.70
N ASP A 116 15.29 14.21 8.52
CA ASP A 116 14.45 14.36 7.34
C ASP A 116 15.02 15.36 6.32
N SER A 117 15.99 16.17 6.74
CA SER A 117 16.55 17.25 5.96
C SER A 117 18.02 17.51 6.28
N CYS A 118 18.76 17.93 5.26
CA CYS A 118 20.14 18.36 5.39
C CYS A 118 20.17 19.86 5.66
N ILE A 119 20.79 20.27 6.75
CA ILE A 119 21.00 21.66 7.16
C ILE A 119 22.49 22.00 7.07
N LEU A 120 22.82 23.27 6.85
CA LEU A 120 24.22 23.69 6.78
C LEU A 120 24.93 23.36 8.10
N ARG A 121 26.14 22.85 8.04
CA ARG A 121 26.94 22.61 9.26
C ARG A 121 27.23 23.95 9.93
N ASP A 122 26.87 24.06 11.21
CA ASP A 122 27.40 25.13 12.05
C ASP A 122 28.90 24.91 12.22
N THR A 123 29.69 25.94 11.88
CA THR A 123 31.16 26.00 12.07
C THR A 123 31.57 26.00 13.53
#